data_AF-A0A928SUZ0-F1
#
_entry.id   AF-A0A928SUZ0-F1
#
_cell.length_a   1.000
_cell.length_b   1.000
_cell.length_c   1.000
_cell.angle_alpha   90.00
_cell.angle_beta   90.00
_cell.angle_gamma   90.00
#
_symmetry.space_group_name_H-M   'P 1'
#
loop_
_entity.id
_entity.type
_entity.pdbx_description
1 polymer ?
#
loop_
_entity_poly.entity_id
_entity_poly.type
_entity_poly.pdbx_seq_one_letter_code
_entity_poly.pdbx_strand_id
1 'polypeptide(L)'
;MRRASSLFCSLLLACAPERPQRAGQTSQAPVAVASGWTAGAALIEAGTVAGRADFRRLLRYTRASGSLELQDSDPFASGTESKTARVLNLSRVLSPEERQRVEAVLDRVQPDAAALERRCAPGGCVWLERVGADGTRQRLEHLESAQPVLRELSALFPEARQF
;
A
#
# COMPACT_ATOMS: atom_id res chain seq x y z
N MET A 1 19.26 61.09 44.95
CA MET A 1 19.53 60.57 46.30
C MET A 1 18.54 59.43 46.59
N ARG A 2 19.07 58.28 47.03
CA ARG A 2 18.44 57.20 47.86
C ARG A 2 17.16 56.52 47.34
N ARG A 3 17.27 55.21 46.97
CA ARG A 3 16.71 54.00 47.65
C ARG A 3 15.19 53.83 47.49
N ALA A 4 14.55 52.67 47.47
CA ALA A 4 14.82 51.24 47.29
C ALA A 4 13.44 50.57 47.49
N SER A 5 13.19 49.43 46.85
CA SER A 5 12.40 48.25 47.32
C SER A 5 11.04 48.51 48.01
N SER A 6 9.93 47.82 47.69
CA SER A 6 9.77 46.36 47.83
C SER A 6 8.26 46.03 47.79
N LEU A 7 7.91 44.86 47.23
CA LEU A 7 6.86 43.92 47.71
C LEU A 7 5.39 44.41 47.60
N PHE A 8 4.34 43.63 47.38
CA PHE A 8 4.04 42.20 47.49
C PHE A 8 2.70 41.98 46.73
N CYS A 9 2.60 40.92 45.94
CA CYS A 9 1.71 39.77 46.17
C CYS A 9 0.18 40.03 46.08
N SER A 10 -0.34 39.72 44.90
CA SER A 10 -1.36 38.69 44.64
C SER A 10 -2.77 38.74 45.26
N LEU A 11 -3.71 38.44 44.34
CA LEU A 11 -4.93 37.63 44.45
C LEU A 11 -6.29 38.35 44.50
N LEU A 12 -7.01 38.14 43.38
CA LEU A 12 -8.44 37.76 43.27
C LEU A 12 -9.46 38.87 43.58
N LEU A 13 -10.58 39.04 42.88
CA LEU A 13 -11.42 38.05 42.20
C LEU A 13 -12.34 38.80 41.20
N ALA A 14 -12.57 38.17 40.05
CA ALA A 14 -13.79 38.20 39.25
C ALA A 14 -14.47 39.55 38.91
N CYS A 15 -14.29 39.99 37.67
CA CYS A 15 -15.39 40.59 36.91
C CYS A 15 -15.26 40.12 35.46
N ALA A 16 -16.20 39.27 35.02
CA ALA A 16 -16.28 38.84 33.63
C ALA A 16 -16.67 40.02 32.74
N PRO A 17 -16.14 40.05 31.50
CA PRO A 17 -17.06 40.28 30.41
C PRO A 17 -16.83 39.33 29.23
N GLU A 18 -17.96 38.97 28.64
CA GLU A 18 -18.19 38.65 27.23
C GLU A 18 -17.28 37.65 26.51
N ARG A 19 -17.90 36.52 26.20
CA ARG A 19 -17.47 35.54 25.19
C ARG A 19 -17.11 36.25 23.87
N PRO A 20 -15.87 36.13 23.37
CA PRO A 20 -15.68 36.02 21.94
C PRO A 20 -16.03 34.58 21.56
N GLN A 21 -16.91 34.42 20.57
CA GLN A 21 -17.12 33.15 19.88
C GLN A 21 -15.76 32.59 19.45
N ARG A 22 -15.22 31.64 20.23
CA ARG A 22 -14.16 30.76 19.72
C ARG A 22 -14.82 29.92 18.65
N ALA A 23 -14.55 30.32 17.40
CA ALA A 23 -14.65 29.47 16.25
C ALA A 23 -14.24 28.07 16.67
N GLY A 24 -15.15 27.12 16.45
CA GLY A 24 -14.83 25.70 16.47
C GLY A 24 -13.84 25.42 15.35
N GLN A 25 -12.59 25.81 15.54
CA GLN A 25 -11.46 25.17 14.91
C GLN A 25 -11.31 23.85 15.65
N THR A 26 -12.16 22.88 15.30
CA THR A 26 -11.70 21.50 15.29
C THR A 26 -10.45 21.51 14.44
N SER A 27 -9.33 21.39 15.13
CA SER A 27 -8.03 21.06 14.59
C SER A 27 -8.15 19.76 13.80
N GLN A 28 -8.67 19.85 12.57
CA GLN A 28 -8.40 18.88 11.54
C GLN A 28 -6.98 19.16 11.09
N ALA A 29 -6.05 18.56 11.83
CA ALA A 29 -4.76 18.18 11.29
C ALA A 29 -5.01 17.61 9.88
N PRO A 30 -4.16 17.94 8.90
CA PRO A 30 -4.46 17.66 7.50
C PRO A 30 -4.79 16.18 7.40
N VAL A 31 -6.02 15.85 6.99
CA VAL A 31 -6.28 14.52 6.47
C VAL A 31 -5.38 14.45 5.25
N ALA A 32 -4.25 13.77 5.39
CA ALA A 32 -3.33 13.50 4.31
C ALA A 32 -4.07 12.64 3.31
N VAL A 33 -4.82 13.30 2.42
CA VAL A 33 -5.39 12.70 1.22
C VAL A 33 -4.22 12.47 0.28
N ALA A 34 -3.51 11.36 0.51
CA ALA A 34 -2.73 10.60 -0.45
C ALA A 34 -1.91 9.59 0.35
N SER A 35 -2.51 8.45 0.73
CA SER A 35 -1.69 7.25 0.85
C SER A 35 -1.33 6.83 -0.59
N GLY A 36 -0.42 7.57 -1.23
CA GLY A 36 0.15 7.18 -2.51
C GLY A 36 0.83 5.84 -2.29
N TRP A 37 0.23 4.77 -2.80
CA TRP A 37 0.72 3.41 -2.57
C TRP A 37 2.15 3.24 -3.11
N THR A 38 2.56 4.09 -4.04
CA THR A 38 3.92 4.16 -4.59
C THR A 38 4.89 4.99 -3.72
N ALA A 39 4.39 5.87 -2.85
CA ALA A 39 5.21 6.82 -2.10
C ALA A 39 6.08 6.09 -1.07
N GLY A 40 7.39 6.03 -1.35
CA GLY A 40 8.38 5.35 -0.50
C GLY A 40 8.42 3.83 -0.65
N ALA A 41 7.68 3.25 -1.59
CA ALA A 41 7.75 1.83 -1.91
C ALA A 41 9.01 1.51 -2.72
N ALA A 42 9.79 0.52 -2.27
CA ALA A 42 10.91 -0.05 -3.04
C ALA A 42 10.42 -1.16 -3.99
N LEU A 43 9.42 -1.91 -3.54
CA LEU A 43 8.87 -3.06 -4.23
C LEU A 43 7.35 -3.11 -4.01
N ILE A 44 6.64 -3.52 -5.05
CA ILE A 44 5.20 -3.74 -5.03
C ILE A 44 4.94 -5.13 -5.58
N GLU A 45 4.23 -5.95 -4.82
CA GLU A 45 3.86 -7.30 -5.19
C GLU A 45 2.34 -7.36 -5.37
N ALA A 46 1.86 -7.82 -6.52
CA ALA A 46 0.45 -8.11 -6.75
C ALA A 46 0.30 -9.60 -7.02
N GLY A 47 -0.66 -10.26 -6.38
CA GLY A 47 -0.77 -11.70 -6.54
C GLY A 47 -2.18 -12.21 -6.36
N THR A 48 -2.38 -13.41 -6.89
CA THR A 48 -3.57 -14.22 -6.65
C THR A 48 -3.14 -15.58 -6.12
N VAL A 49 -3.88 -16.06 -5.14
CA VAL A 49 -3.88 -17.45 -4.72
C VAL A 49 -5.31 -17.91 -4.99
N ALA A 50 -5.54 -18.79 -5.96
CA ALA A 50 -6.82 -19.48 -6.04
C ALA A 50 -6.83 -20.59 -4.97
N GLY A 51 -7.98 -20.97 -4.41
CA GLY A 51 -8.12 -21.94 -3.32
C GLY A 51 -7.54 -23.34 -3.60
N ARG A 52 -8.37 -24.40 -3.61
CA ARG A 52 -7.94 -25.76 -4.02
C ARG A 52 -7.53 -25.86 -5.51
N ALA A 53 -7.17 -24.75 -6.14
CA ALA A 53 -6.73 -24.69 -7.53
C ALA A 53 -5.22 -24.41 -7.53
N ASP A 54 -4.51 -25.24 -8.30
CA ASP A 54 -3.07 -25.53 -8.24
C ASP A 54 -2.16 -24.40 -8.76
N PHE A 55 -2.52 -23.13 -8.51
CA PHE A 55 -1.90 -22.01 -9.20
C PHE A 55 -1.86 -20.72 -8.37
N ARG A 56 -0.64 -20.25 -8.12
CA ARG A 56 -0.31 -18.92 -7.59
C ARG A 56 0.35 -18.11 -8.69
N ARG A 57 -0.17 -16.91 -8.97
CA ARG A 57 0.50 -15.90 -9.80
C ARG A 57 0.99 -14.75 -8.92
N LEU A 58 2.25 -14.40 -9.07
CA LEU A 58 2.92 -13.31 -8.38
C LEU A 58 3.53 -12.37 -9.41
N LEU A 59 3.20 -11.08 -9.32
CA LEU A 59 3.79 -10.00 -10.10
C LEU A 59 4.57 -9.08 -9.17
N ARG A 60 5.86 -8.88 -9.43
CA ARG A 60 6.77 -8.06 -8.61
C ARG A 60 7.24 -6.86 -9.42
N TYR A 61 6.85 -5.67 -9.01
CA TYR A 61 7.28 -4.41 -9.60
C TYR A 61 8.27 -3.69 -8.67
N THR A 62 9.49 -3.48 -9.14
CA THR A 62 10.52 -2.73 -8.42
C THR A 62 10.59 -1.31 -8.96
N ARG A 63 10.21 -0.34 -8.13
CA ARG A 63 10.07 1.06 -8.57
C ARG A 63 11.40 1.70 -8.97
N ALA A 64 12.47 1.39 -8.24
CA ALA A 64 13.80 1.97 -8.48
C ALA A 64 14.35 1.59 -9.86
N SER A 65 14.26 0.31 -10.23
CA SER A 65 14.74 -0.20 -11.52
C SER A 65 13.69 -0.10 -12.64
N GLY A 66 12.42 0.06 -12.29
CA GLY A 66 11.31 -0.09 -13.25
C GLY A 66 11.18 -1.54 -13.76
N SER A 67 11.72 -2.53 -13.04
CA SER A 67 11.61 -3.93 -13.42
C SER A 67 10.27 -4.51 -12.99
N LEU A 68 9.71 -5.37 -13.83
CA LEU A 68 8.51 -6.14 -13.56
C LEU A 68 8.83 -7.62 -13.77
N GLU A 69 8.45 -8.45 -12.81
CA GLU A 69 8.61 -9.90 -12.85
C GLU A 69 7.24 -10.56 -12.70
N LEU A 70 7.01 -11.65 -13.41
CA LEU A 70 5.86 -12.53 -13.25
C LEU A 70 6.36 -13.92 -12.91
N GLN A 71 5.81 -14.49 -11.85
CA GLN A 71 6.05 -15.85 -11.42
C GLN A 71 4.71 -16.56 -11.25
N ASP A 72 4.52 -17.63 -12.01
CA ASP A 72 3.47 -18.61 -11.77
C ASP A 72 4.08 -19.82 -11.08
N SER A 73 3.39 -20.36 -10.08
CA SER A 73 3.88 -21.52 -9.32
C SER A 73 2.71 -22.34 -8.79
N ASP A 74 2.87 -23.67 -8.79
CA ASP A 74 1.99 -24.57 -8.05
C ASP A 74 2.36 -24.54 -6.56
N PRO A 75 1.46 -24.09 -5.66
CA PRO A 75 1.74 -24.00 -4.24
C PRO A 75 1.86 -25.36 -3.53
N PHE A 76 1.48 -26.48 -4.18
CA PHE A 76 1.49 -27.83 -3.61
C PHE A 76 2.53 -28.77 -4.25
N ALA A 77 3.22 -28.33 -5.31
CA ALA A 77 4.25 -29.14 -5.94
C ALA A 77 5.38 -29.48 -4.96
N SER A 78 5.44 -30.75 -4.54
CA SER A 78 6.55 -31.33 -3.77
C SER A 78 7.00 -32.64 -4.42
N GLY A 79 8.30 -32.92 -4.41
CA GLY A 79 8.86 -34.16 -4.99
C GLY A 79 8.87 -34.22 -6.53
N THR A 80 8.98 -35.42 -7.11
CA THR A 80 9.17 -35.65 -8.55
C THR A 80 7.95 -35.40 -9.44
N GLU A 81 6.76 -35.23 -8.85
CA GLU A 81 5.52 -34.77 -9.53
C GLU A 81 5.58 -33.26 -9.85
N SER A 82 6.53 -32.53 -9.26
CA SER A 82 6.89 -31.13 -9.58
C SER A 82 7.31 -30.91 -11.03
N LYS A 83 7.64 -31.96 -11.80
CA LYS A 83 8.17 -31.82 -13.17
C LYS A 83 7.13 -31.34 -14.20
N THR A 84 5.85 -31.31 -13.84
CA THR A 84 4.76 -30.65 -14.60
C THR A 84 4.33 -29.32 -13.98
N ALA A 85 5.08 -28.79 -13.00
CA ALA A 85 4.77 -27.48 -12.44
C ALA A 85 4.88 -26.44 -13.56
N ARG A 86 3.75 -25.77 -13.84
CA ARG A 86 3.65 -24.62 -14.75
C ARG A 86 4.37 -23.43 -14.11
N VAL A 87 5.69 -23.54 -13.96
CA VAL A 87 6.53 -22.50 -13.42
C VAL A 87 6.90 -21.57 -14.56
N LEU A 88 6.07 -20.55 -14.75
CA LEU A 88 6.35 -19.47 -15.70
C LEU A 88 7.09 -18.37 -14.94
N ASN A 89 8.34 -18.11 -15.29
CA ASN A 89 9.11 -16.96 -14.79
C ASN A 89 9.40 -16.03 -15.96
N LEU A 90 8.79 -14.85 -15.96
CA LEU A 90 9.04 -13.80 -16.94
C LEU A 90 9.56 -12.57 -16.23
N SER A 91 10.44 -11.82 -16.87
CA SER A 91 10.91 -10.54 -16.37
C SER A 91 11.12 -9.57 -17.52
N ARG A 92 10.90 -8.28 -17.24
CA ARG A 92 11.17 -7.20 -18.18
C ARG A 92 11.42 -5.89 -17.46
N VAL A 93 12.09 -4.97 -18.15
CA VAL A 93 12.19 -3.56 -17.73
C VAL A 93 11.10 -2.79 -18.46
N LEU A 94 10.33 -2.00 -17.72
CA LEU A 94 9.23 -1.21 -18.27
C LEU A 94 9.74 0.07 -18.94
N SER A 95 9.13 0.43 -20.07
CA SER A 95 9.33 1.74 -20.68
C SER A 95 8.83 2.88 -19.76
N PRO A 96 9.27 4.14 -19.94
CA PRO A 96 8.76 5.26 -19.17
C PRO A 96 7.22 5.38 -19.17
N GLU A 97 6.60 5.14 -20.33
CA GLU A 97 5.15 5.19 -20.50
C GLU A 97 4.45 4.03 -19.78
N GLU A 98 5.02 2.81 -19.87
CA GLU A 98 4.51 1.64 -19.13
C GLU A 98 4.60 1.86 -17.62
N ARG A 99 5.73 2.39 -17.14
CA ARG A 99 5.92 2.75 -15.72
C ARG A 99 4.88 3.76 -15.26
N GLN A 100 4.69 4.85 -16.02
CA GLN A 100 3.72 5.88 -15.67
C GLN A 100 2.30 5.31 -15.58
N ARG A 101 1.90 4.42 -16.49
CA ARG A 101 0.58 3.77 -16.44
C ARG A 101 0.43 2.89 -15.19
N VAL A 102 1.42 2.05 -14.91
CA VAL A 102 1.43 1.17 -13.73
C VAL A 102 1.38 1.99 -12.44
N GLU A 103 2.25 2.99 -12.31
CA GLU A 103 2.31 3.87 -11.14
C GLU A 103 0.99 4.63 -10.96
N ALA A 104 0.35 5.10 -12.04
CA ALA A 104 -0.95 5.77 -11.98
C ALA A 104 -2.10 4.86 -11.51
N VAL A 105 -2.07 3.56 -11.83
CA VAL A 105 -3.06 2.60 -11.31
C VAL A 105 -2.79 2.32 -9.83
N LEU A 106 -1.52 2.17 -9.44
CA LEU A 106 -1.12 1.95 -8.06
C LEU A 106 -1.46 3.13 -7.15
N ASP A 107 -1.26 4.37 -7.62
CA ASP A 107 -1.55 5.58 -6.84
C ASP A 107 -3.04 5.80 -6.57
N ARG A 108 -3.92 5.17 -7.35
CA ARG A 108 -5.38 5.22 -7.12
C ARG A 108 -5.85 4.26 -6.04
N VAL A 109 -5.00 3.34 -5.59
CA VAL A 109 -5.34 2.38 -4.54
C VAL A 109 -5.33 3.10 -3.19
N GLN A 110 -6.50 3.22 -2.57
CA GLN A 110 -6.63 3.69 -1.20
C GLN A 110 -6.77 2.48 -0.26
N PRO A 111 -5.73 2.13 0.52
CA PRO A 111 -5.87 1.16 1.59
C PRO A 111 -6.79 1.72 2.68
N ASP A 112 -7.93 1.08 2.93
CA ASP A 112 -8.64 1.26 4.19
C ASP A 112 -8.05 0.33 5.27
N ALA A 113 -8.20 0.70 6.55
CA ALA A 113 -7.62 -0.05 7.66
C ALA A 113 -8.16 -1.49 7.75
N ALA A 114 -9.43 -1.71 7.39
CA ALA A 114 -10.06 -3.02 7.46
C ALA A 114 -9.52 -4.00 6.39
N ALA A 115 -9.05 -3.48 5.26
CA ALA A 115 -8.49 -4.25 4.17
C ALA A 115 -7.02 -4.65 4.39
N LEU A 116 -6.33 -4.00 5.34
CA LEU A 116 -4.96 -4.34 5.74
C LEU A 116 -4.88 -5.50 6.75
N GLU A 117 -5.97 -5.78 7.47
CA GLU A 117 -6.02 -6.81 8.52
C GLU A 117 -6.49 -8.19 8.02
N ARG A 118 -7.09 -8.24 6.83
CA ARG A 118 -7.61 -9.50 6.26
C ARG A 118 -6.46 -10.43 5.89
N ARG A 119 -6.68 -11.72 6.15
CA ARG A 119 -5.85 -12.81 5.68
C ARG A 119 -6.64 -13.64 4.68
N CYS A 120 -5.95 -14.18 3.68
CA CYS A 120 -6.57 -14.99 2.63
C CYS A 120 -7.44 -16.10 3.22
N ALA A 121 -8.72 -16.10 2.85
CA ALA A 121 -9.67 -17.13 3.26
C ALA A 121 -9.39 -18.46 2.54
N PRO A 122 -9.85 -19.60 3.09
CA PRO A 122 -9.86 -20.87 2.38
C PRO A 122 -10.74 -20.74 1.13
N GLY A 123 -10.14 -20.81 -0.06
CA GLY A 123 -10.83 -20.51 -1.33
C GLY A 123 -10.05 -19.55 -2.23
N GLY A 124 -9.06 -18.86 -1.68
CA GLY A 124 -8.17 -17.99 -2.42
C GLY A 124 -8.43 -16.51 -2.19
N CYS A 125 -7.51 -15.67 -2.66
CA CYS A 125 -7.51 -14.23 -2.48
C CYS A 125 -6.73 -13.55 -3.61
N VAL A 126 -7.07 -12.28 -3.85
CA VAL A 126 -6.23 -11.34 -4.61
C VAL A 126 -5.72 -10.30 -3.64
N TRP A 127 -4.44 -9.99 -3.74
CA TRP A 127 -3.75 -9.13 -2.80
C TRP A 127 -2.75 -8.21 -3.50
N LEU A 128 -2.43 -7.12 -2.82
CA LEU A 128 -1.42 -6.15 -3.21
C LEU A 128 -0.57 -5.82 -1.99
N GLU A 129 0.72 -6.06 -2.06
CA GLU A 129 1.68 -5.76 -0.99
C GLU A 129 2.63 -4.67 -1.45
N ARG A 130 2.87 -3.72 -0.57
CA ARG A 130 3.90 -2.71 -0.69
C ARG A 130 5.00 -3.05 0.30
N VAL A 131 6.24 -3.02 -0.19
CA VAL A 131 7.44 -3.12 0.63
C VAL A 131 8.19 -1.78 0.58
N GLY A 132 8.28 -1.10 1.72
CA GLY A 132 9.03 0.14 1.90
C GLY A 132 10.54 -0.07 1.74
N ALA A 133 11.27 1.01 1.50
CA ALA A 133 12.74 0.97 1.43
C ALA A 133 13.41 0.53 2.75
N ASP A 134 12.71 0.70 3.87
CA ASP A 134 13.09 0.24 5.22
C ASP A 134 12.69 -1.22 5.50
N GLY A 135 12.10 -1.91 4.52
CA GLY A 135 11.60 -3.29 4.66
C GLY A 135 10.22 -3.39 5.32
N THR A 136 9.57 -2.27 5.65
CA THR A 136 8.18 -2.29 6.14
C THR A 136 7.25 -2.88 5.09
N ARG A 137 6.31 -3.72 5.53
CA ARG A 137 5.37 -4.40 4.63
C ARG A 137 3.95 -3.98 4.96
N GLN A 138 3.20 -3.60 3.93
CA GLN A 138 1.79 -3.27 4.02
C GLN A 138 1.06 -4.05 2.95
N ARG A 139 0.08 -4.85 3.37
CA ARG A 139 -0.63 -5.77 2.48
C ARG A 139 -2.11 -5.44 2.47
N LEU A 140 -2.66 -5.25 1.27
CA LEU A 140 -4.04 -4.97 1.01
C LEU A 140 -4.70 -6.21 0.39
N GLU A 141 -5.72 -6.74 1.05
CA GLU A 141 -6.48 -7.89 0.57
C GLU A 141 -7.93 -7.48 0.24
N HIS A 142 -8.09 -6.79 -0.89
CA HIS A 142 -9.38 -6.32 -1.37
C HIS A 142 -9.51 -6.49 -2.88
N LEU A 143 -10.48 -7.30 -3.33
CA LEU A 143 -10.64 -7.64 -4.74
C LEU A 143 -10.83 -6.39 -5.61
N GLU A 144 -11.67 -5.45 -5.19
CA GLU A 144 -11.98 -4.26 -5.99
C GLU A 144 -10.75 -3.34 -6.17
N SER A 145 -9.85 -3.33 -5.20
CA SER A 145 -8.68 -2.44 -5.18
C SER A 145 -7.44 -3.09 -5.79
N ALA A 146 -7.25 -4.39 -5.56
CA ALA A 146 -6.07 -5.14 -6.04
C ALA A 146 -6.25 -5.71 -7.46
N GLN A 147 -7.48 -6.07 -7.86
CA GLN A 147 -7.73 -6.65 -9.19
C GLN A 147 -7.40 -5.71 -10.36
N PRO A 148 -7.67 -4.40 -10.31
CA PRO A 148 -7.27 -3.47 -11.37
C PRO A 148 -5.74 -3.44 -11.56
N VAL A 149 -4.97 -3.40 -10.47
CA VAL A 149 -3.51 -3.44 -10.50
C VAL A 149 -3.03 -4.76 -11.11
N LEU A 150 -3.56 -5.88 -10.64
CA LEU A 150 -3.18 -7.20 -11.15
C LEU A 150 -3.45 -7.32 -12.66
N ARG A 151 -4.58 -6.79 -13.13
CA ARG A 151 -4.93 -6.78 -14.57
C ARG A 151 -3.96 -5.93 -15.39
N GLU A 152 -3.63 -4.73 -14.93
CA GLU A 152 -2.70 -3.83 -15.62
C GLU A 152 -1.30 -4.46 -15.72
N LEU A 153 -0.78 -4.98 -14.61
CA LEU A 153 0.52 -5.64 -14.56
C LEU A 153 0.56 -6.91 -15.42
N SER A 154 -0.50 -7.73 -15.40
CA SER A 154 -0.59 -8.93 -16.23
C SER A 154 -0.66 -8.61 -17.73
N ALA A 155 -1.24 -7.47 -18.11
CA ALA A 155 -1.33 -7.07 -19.51
C ALA A 155 0.04 -6.79 -20.15
N LEU A 156 1.06 -6.53 -19.34
CA LEU A 156 2.45 -6.31 -19.77
C LEU A 156 3.21 -7.62 -20.08
N PHE A 157 2.57 -8.77 -19.81
CA PHE A 157 3.03 -10.12 -20.17
C PHE A 157 1.95 -10.86 -20.99
N PRO A 158 1.76 -10.51 -22.27
CA PRO A 158 0.81 -11.23 -23.13
C PRO A 158 1.09 -12.74 -23.20
N GLU A 159 2.34 -13.15 -23.02
CA GLU A 159 2.79 -14.55 -22.98
C GLU A 159 2.14 -15.33 -21.83
N ALA A 160 1.82 -14.67 -20.72
CA ALA A 160 1.21 -15.29 -19.55
C ALA A 160 -0.29 -15.61 -19.72
N ARG A 161 -0.91 -15.25 -20.86
CA ARG A 161 -2.30 -15.59 -21.22
C ARG A 161 -2.44 -16.97 -21.87
N GLN A 162 -1.33 -17.57 -22.29
CA GLN A 162 -1.32 -18.82 -23.08
C GLN A 162 -1.26 -20.08 -22.21
N PHE A 163 -1.21 -19.95 -20.88
CA PHE A 163 -1.08 -21.04 -19.93
C PHE A 163 -2.30 -21.12 -19.01
#